data_AF-A0A1C3L2N6-F1
#
_entry.id   AF-A0A1C3L2N6-F1
#
_cell.length_a   1.000
_cell.length_b   1.000
_cell.length_c   1.000
_cell.angle_alpha   90.00
_cell.angle_beta   90.00
_cell.angle_gamma   90.00
#
_symmetry.space_group_name_H-M   'P 1'
#
loop_
_entity.id
_entity.type
_entity.pdbx_description
1 polymer ?
#
loop_
_entity_poly.entity_id
_entity_poly.type
_entity_poly.pdbx_seq_one_letter_code
_entity_poly.pdbx_strand_id
1 'polypeptide(L)'
;MLRIFFLFLTFFCYLIYYVQCDTIIVDSDEVIQNFDKDTVLNLSEKSFIIFLDTKTSNSDIKGTYSKILKNSNVSIIGTCAYVKDLIKGRSLKYLDELGTQNYIKSDDIFNFSIYVFTVNGEEDIIPQIYKKHPSYITYIITCKENEIFDNPEYAKENKNVFHTNPSILSQLMVVFLIFFFLFIGFYLLFNIGTPKIFEEKQLIINKEH
;
A
#
# COMPACT_ATOMS: atom_id res chain seq x y z
N MET A 1 -27.92 0.56 23.34
CA MET A 1 -26.92 1.19 22.45
C MET A 1 -25.69 0.32 22.22
N LEU A 2 -25.01 -0.20 23.25
CA LEU A 2 -23.79 -1.00 23.10
C LEU A 2 -23.95 -2.24 22.18
N ARG A 3 -25.05 -3.00 22.31
CA ARG A 3 -25.31 -4.19 21.46
C ARG A 3 -25.52 -3.86 19.98
N ILE A 4 -26.15 -2.73 19.67
CA ILE A 4 -26.38 -2.29 18.29
C ILE A 4 -25.06 -1.84 17.66
N PHE A 5 -24.20 -1.18 18.45
CA PHE A 5 -22.85 -0.81 18.02
C PHE A 5 -21.98 -2.04 17.67
N PHE A 6 -22.00 -3.09 18.49
CA PHE A 6 -21.27 -4.33 18.18
C PHE A 6 -21.83 -5.07 16.95
N LEU A 7 -23.14 -5.02 16.71
CA LEU A 7 -23.78 -5.56 15.51
C LEU A 7 -23.37 -4.80 14.24
N PHE A 8 -23.32 -3.47 14.30
CA PHE A 8 -22.82 -2.66 13.19
C PHE A 8 -21.31 -2.86 12.98
N LEU A 9 -20.52 -2.95 14.04
CA LEU A 9 -19.08 -3.18 13.96
C LEU A 9 -18.77 -4.56 13.34
N THR A 10 -19.47 -5.61 13.75
CA THR A 10 -19.31 -6.96 13.18
C THR A 10 -19.78 -7.02 11.73
N PHE A 11 -20.87 -6.34 11.37
CA PHE A 11 -21.31 -6.20 9.98
C PHE A 11 -20.30 -5.41 9.13
N PHE A 12 -19.72 -4.33 9.67
CA PHE A 12 -18.65 -3.59 9.00
C PHE A 12 -17.38 -4.42 8.83
N CYS A 13 -16.96 -5.18 9.85
CA CYS A 13 -15.83 -6.10 9.75
C CYS A 13 -16.10 -7.21 8.72
N TYR A 14 -17.35 -7.72 8.65
CA TYR A 14 -17.75 -8.71 7.65
C TYR A 14 -17.74 -8.13 6.23
N LEU A 15 -18.18 -6.88 6.04
CA LEU A 15 -18.09 -6.17 4.77
C LEU A 15 -16.63 -5.86 4.37
N ILE A 16 -15.78 -5.53 5.33
CA ILE A 16 -14.32 -5.33 5.10
C ILE A 16 -13.66 -6.64 4.67
N TYR A 17 -14.11 -7.79 5.19
CA TYR A 17 -13.62 -9.11 4.77
C TYR A 17 -14.07 -9.48 3.34
N TYR A 18 -15.18 -8.89 2.87
CA TYR A 18 -15.68 -9.01 1.49
C TYR A 18 -15.00 -8.06 0.50
N VAL A 19 -14.02 -7.26 0.94
CA VAL A 19 -13.17 -6.49 0.03
C VAL A 19 -12.50 -7.51 -0.89
N GLN A 20 -12.94 -7.49 -2.15
CA GLN A 20 -12.59 -8.44 -3.19
C GLN A 20 -11.09 -8.74 -3.14
N CYS A 21 -10.74 -9.99 -2.86
CA CYS A 21 -9.37 -10.40 -3.04
C CYS A 21 -9.10 -10.46 -4.54
N ASP A 22 -8.14 -9.65 -4.98
CA ASP A 22 -7.65 -9.68 -6.34
C ASP A 22 -6.76 -10.90 -6.52
N THR A 23 -7.00 -11.64 -7.61
CA THR A 23 -6.20 -12.80 -7.91
C THR A 23 -4.92 -12.33 -8.56
N ILE A 24 -3.81 -12.47 -7.84
CA ILE A 24 -2.48 -12.18 -8.38
C ILE A 24 -1.98 -13.46 -9.02
N ILE A 25 -1.80 -13.44 -10.34
CA ILE A 25 -1.15 -14.55 -11.03
C ILE A 25 0.36 -14.36 -10.90
N VAL A 26 1.05 -15.42 -10.50
CA VAL A 26 2.51 -15.40 -10.37
C VAL A 26 3.12 -16.39 -11.36
N ASP A 27 4.10 -15.89 -12.13
CA ASP A 27 4.96 -16.70 -12.98
C ASP A 27 6.39 -16.58 -12.46
N SER A 28 7.02 -17.71 -12.14
CA SER A 28 8.40 -17.74 -11.64
C SER A 28 9.12 -18.98 -12.12
N ASP A 29 10.42 -18.82 -12.30
CA ASP A 29 11.35 -19.91 -12.57
C ASP A 29 11.66 -20.75 -11.31
N GLU A 30 11.26 -20.32 -10.10
CA GLU A 30 11.46 -21.03 -8.82
C GLU A 30 10.15 -21.34 -8.08
N VAL A 31 10.18 -22.26 -7.10
CA VAL A 31 9.01 -22.67 -6.30
C VAL A 31 8.61 -21.54 -5.33
N ILE A 32 7.53 -20.82 -5.64
CA ILE A 32 7.04 -19.62 -4.93
C ILE A 32 6.45 -19.90 -3.54
N GLN A 33 6.22 -21.15 -3.14
CA GLN A 33 5.44 -21.50 -1.93
C GLN A 33 5.98 -20.88 -0.62
N ASN A 34 7.25 -20.46 -0.58
CA ASN A 34 7.88 -19.76 0.55
C ASN A 34 8.45 -18.37 0.17
N PHE A 35 7.93 -17.71 -0.87
CA PHE A 35 8.44 -16.41 -1.30
C PHE A 35 8.27 -15.36 -0.19
N ASP A 36 9.40 -14.97 0.40
CA ASP A 36 9.45 -13.92 1.41
C ASP A 36 9.46 -12.54 0.73
N LYS A 37 8.41 -11.74 0.97
CA LYS A 37 8.23 -10.38 0.47
C LYS A 37 9.39 -9.42 0.81
N ASP A 38 10.14 -9.74 1.86
CA ASP A 38 11.28 -8.95 2.31
C ASP A 38 12.55 -9.30 1.52
N THR A 39 12.58 -10.44 0.81
CA THR A 39 13.70 -10.86 -0.04
C THR A 39 13.70 -10.24 -1.45
N VAL A 40 12.62 -9.56 -1.85
CA VAL A 40 12.55 -8.75 -3.09
C VAL A 40 13.72 -7.73 -3.15
N LEU A 41 14.28 -7.36 -1.99
CA LEU A 41 15.33 -6.36 -1.83
C LEU A 41 16.74 -6.80 -2.30
N ASN A 42 16.98 -8.08 -2.58
CA ASN A 42 18.33 -8.59 -2.84
C ASN A 42 18.44 -9.40 -4.14
N LEU A 43 17.72 -8.96 -5.17
CA LEU A 43 17.79 -9.55 -6.50
C LEU A 43 18.92 -8.89 -7.31
N SER A 44 20.18 -9.20 -6.96
CA SER A 44 21.34 -8.57 -7.60
C SER A 44 21.49 -8.88 -9.10
N GLU A 45 20.73 -9.83 -9.63
CA GLU A 45 20.78 -10.27 -11.04
C GLU A 45 19.40 -10.66 -11.60
N LYS A 46 18.34 -10.39 -10.84
CA LYS A 46 17.00 -10.96 -11.07
C LYS A 46 15.98 -9.82 -11.08
N SER A 47 15.17 -9.71 -12.13
CA SER A 47 14.16 -8.65 -12.23
C SER A 47 12.83 -9.12 -11.64
N PHE A 48 12.25 -8.32 -10.76
CA PHE A 48 10.87 -8.47 -10.31
C PHE A 48 9.96 -7.65 -11.21
N ILE A 49 9.06 -8.30 -11.94
CA ILE A 49 8.21 -7.66 -12.94
C ILE A 49 6.76 -7.66 -12.46
N ILE A 50 6.09 -6.53 -12.57
CA ILE A 50 4.66 -6.38 -12.28
C ILE A 50 3.98 -5.90 -13.56
N PHE A 51 3.06 -6.70 -14.08
CA PHE A 51 2.14 -6.31 -15.14
C PHE A 51 0.82 -5.85 -14.51
N LEU A 52 0.52 -4.56 -14.69
CA LEU A 52 -0.72 -3.94 -14.28
C LEU A 52 -1.69 -3.95 -15.47
N ASP A 53 -2.64 -4.87 -15.47
CA ASP A 53 -3.68 -4.92 -16.49
C ASP A 53 -4.85 -4.02 -16.08
N THR A 54 -5.08 -2.97 -16.86
CA THR A 54 -6.13 -1.98 -16.57
C THR A 54 -7.47 -2.27 -17.26
N LYS A 55 -7.53 -3.27 -18.15
CA LYS A 55 -8.72 -3.57 -18.96
C LYS A 55 -9.33 -4.94 -18.66
N THR A 56 -8.52 -5.93 -18.35
CA THR A 56 -9.01 -7.28 -18.05
C THR A 56 -9.67 -7.33 -16.68
N SER A 57 -10.76 -8.09 -16.55
CA SER A 57 -11.41 -8.30 -15.27
C SER A 57 -10.65 -9.32 -14.41
N ASN A 58 -10.77 -9.22 -13.09
CA ASN A 58 -10.12 -10.16 -12.16
C ASN A 58 -10.59 -11.62 -12.36
N SER A 59 -11.83 -11.86 -12.84
CA SER A 59 -12.30 -13.23 -13.14
C SER A 59 -11.64 -13.82 -14.39
N ASP A 60 -11.26 -12.95 -15.34
CA ASP A 60 -10.85 -13.38 -16.68
C ASP A 60 -9.33 -13.36 -16.86
N ILE A 61 -8.60 -12.78 -15.91
CA ILE A 61 -7.13 -12.64 -15.93
C ILE A 61 -6.42 -13.99 -16.12
N LYS A 62 -6.89 -15.06 -15.45
CA LYS A 62 -6.32 -16.41 -15.60
C LYS A 62 -6.51 -16.97 -17.00
N GLY A 63 -7.68 -16.75 -17.60
CA GLY A 63 -7.97 -17.19 -18.95
C GLY A 63 -7.13 -16.43 -19.97
N THR A 64 -7.09 -15.11 -19.83
CA THR A 64 -6.36 -14.18 -20.71
C THR A 64 -4.87 -14.52 -20.77
N TYR A 65 -4.23 -14.75 -19.62
CA TYR A 65 -2.77 -14.99 -19.61
C TYR A 65 -2.36 -16.46 -19.55
N SER A 66 -3.31 -17.39 -19.69
CA SER A 66 -3.08 -18.84 -19.55
C SER A 66 -2.01 -19.41 -20.49
N LYS A 67 -1.84 -18.83 -21.68
CA LYS A 67 -0.95 -19.36 -22.73
C LYS A 67 0.49 -18.85 -22.67
N ILE A 68 0.71 -17.72 -22.02
CA ILE A 68 2.02 -17.04 -21.99
C ILE A 68 2.86 -17.49 -20.80
N LEU A 69 2.19 -17.73 -19.68
CA LEU A 69 2.84 -17.99 -18.42
C LEU A 69 3.36 -19.43 -18.39
N LYS A 70 4.63 -19.60 -18.03
CA LYS A 70 5.28 -20.91 -18.00
C LYS A 70 4.75 -21.75 -16.84
N ASN A 71 4.55 -21.12 -15.67
CA ASN A 71 4.13 -21.76 -14.42
C ASN A 71 2.93 -21.03 -13.76
N SER A 72 1.87 -20.73 -14.50
CA SER A 72 0.67 -20.01 -14.01
C SER A 72 -0.15 -20.71 -12.92
N ASN A 73 0.24 -21.91 -12.48
CA ASN A 73 -0.49 -22.68 -11.48
C ASN A 73 -0.45 -22.04 -10.08
N VAL A 74 0.41 -21.04 -9.86
CA VAL A 74 0.48 -20.31 -8.59
C VAL A 74 -0.32 -19.02 -8.70
N SER A 75 -1.49 -19.00 -8.04
CA SER A 75 -2.22 -17.77 -7.77
C SER A 75 -2.13 -17.43 -6.30
N ILE A 76 -1.68 -16.22 -5.98
CA ILE A 76 -1.71 -15.68 -4.64
C ILE A 76 -3.03 -14.92 -4.49
N ILE A 77 -3.75 -15.18 -3.40
CA ILE A 77 -4.89 -14.37 -3.01
C ILE A 77 -4.32 -13.10 -2.38
N GLY A 78 -4.39 -11.98 -3.11
CA GLY A 78 -3.85 -10.70 -2.70
C GLY A 78 -4.86 -9.58 -2.91
N THR A 79 -4.41 -8.34 -2.75
CA THR A 79 -5.17 -7.13 -3.09
C THR A 79 -4.22 -6.14 -3.73
N CYS A 80 -4.73 -5.09 -4.37
CA CYS A 80 -3.87 -3.99 -4.83
C CYS A 80 -3.03 -3.37 -3.70
N ALA A 81 -3.53 -3.39 -2.46
CA ALA A 81 -2.78 -2.97 -1.27
C ALA A 81 -1.54 -3.85 -0.99
N TYR A 82 -1.63 -5.17 -1.25
CA TYR A 82 -0.48 -6.06 -1.12
C TYR A 82 0.64 -5.66 -2.08
N VAL A 83 0.32 -5.34 -3.33
CA VAL A 83 1.31 -4.91 -4.32
C VAL A 83 1.86 -3.53 -3.99
N LYS A 84 0.99 -2.62 -3.52
CA LYS A 84 1.39 -1.30 -3.03
C LYS A 84 2.44 -1.40 -1.93
N ASP A 85 2.20 -2.23 -0.92
CA ASP A 85 3.17 -2.45 0.16
C ASP A 85 4.46 -3.11 -0.35
N LEU A 86 4.38 -3.97 -1.38
CA LEU A 86 5.53 -4.59 -2.01
C LEU A 86 6.39 -3.57 -2.78
N ILE A 87 5.84 -2.52 -3.37
CA ILE A 87 6.68 -1.53 -4.08
C ILE A 87 7.05 -0.31 -3.23
N LYS A 88 6.48 -0.21 -2.03
CA LYS A 88 6.56 0.99 -1.21
C LYS A 88 7.97 1.34 -0.77
N GLY A 89 8.40 2.57 -1.07
CA GLY A 89 9.72 3.07 -0.71
C GLY A 89 10.87 2.40 -1.47
N ARG A 90 10.59 1.64 -2.52
CA ARG A 90 11.58 0.93 -3.34
C ARG A 90 11.83 1.69 -4.65
N SER A 91 13.04 1.55 -5.18
CA SER A 91 13.38 2.06 -6.52
C SER A 91 12.80 1.12 -7.57
N LEU A 92 12.01 1.67 -8.48
CA LEU A 92 11.34 0.93 -9.53
C LEU A 92 11.27 1.74 -10.82
N LYS A 93 11.14 1.03 -11.94
CA LYS A 93 10.81 1.64 -13.22
C LYS A 93 9.34 1.44 -13.52
N TYR A 94 8.57 2.53 -13.57
CA TYR A 94 7.18 2.51 -13.98
C TYR A 94 7.02 3.01 -15.42
N LEU A 95 6.22 2.30 -16.22
CA LEU A 95 5.85 2.65 -17.59
C LEU A 95 4.35 2.43 -17.76
N ASP A 96 3.65 3.49 -18.18
CA ASP A 96 2.23 3.42 -18.54
C ASP A 96 2.02 2.65 -19.87
N GLU A 97 0.78 2.53 -20.34
CA GLU A 97 0.45 1.73 -21.55
C GLU A 97 1.25 2.21 -22.77
N LEU A 98 1.31 3.53 -22.99
CA LEU A 98 2.07 4.13 -24.08
C LEU A 98 3.59 3.96 -23.89
N GLY A 99 4.08 4.20 -22.67
CA GLY A 99 5.48 4.01 -22.30
C GLY A 99 5.94 2.58 -22.49
N THR A 100 5.11 1.60 -22.15
CA THR A 100 5.38 0.16 -22.31
C THR A 100 5.51 -0.20 -23.79
N GLN A 101 4.57 0.25 -24.62
CA GLN A 101 4.61 0.02 -26.07
C GLN A 101 5.83 0.64 -26.74
N ASN A 102 6.20 1.86 -26.34
CA ASN A 102 7.41 2.51 -26.84
C ASN A 102 8.67 1.82 -26.35
N TYR A 103 8.69 1.41 -25.08
CA TYR A 103 9.83 0.73 -24.47
C TYR A 103 10.15 -0.59 -25.15
N ILE A 104 9.13 -1.38 -25.51
CA ILE A 104 9.33 -2.65 -26.20
C ILE A 104 10.01 -2.46 -27.56
N LYS A 105 9.73 -1.35 -28.24
CA LYS A 105 10.26 -1.02 -29.57
C LYS A 105 11.60 -0.29 -29.54
N SER A 106 12.00 0.28 -28.40
CA SER A 106 13.28 0.98 -28.28
C SER A 106 14.43 0.01 -28.01
N ASP A 107 15.67 0.49 -28.09
CA ASP A 107 16.87 -0.28 -27.68
C ASP A 107 17.25 0.00 -26.22
N ASP A 108 16.43 0.75 -25.48
CA ASP A 108 16.74 1.17 -24.12
C ASP A 108 16.72 -0.03 -23.16
N ILE A 109 17.75 -0.10 -22.32
CA ILE A 109 17.85 -1.05 -21.22
C ILE A 109 18.04 -0.26 -19.93
N PHE A 110 17.03 -0.32 -19.08
CA PHE A 110 17.13 0.24 -17.74
C PHE A 110 17.72 -0.81 -16.79
N ASN A 111 18.28 -0.36 -15.66
CA ASN A 111 18.84 -1.23 -14.64
C ASN A 111 18.15 -0.96 -13.29
N PHE A 112 16.95 -1.52 -13.14
CA PHE A 112 16.17 -1.51 -11.89
C PHE A 112 15.90 -2.94 -11.44
N SER A 113 15.72 -3.12 -10.14
CA SER A 113 15.34 -4.42 -9.58
C SER A 113 13.84 -4.70 -9.72
N ILE A 114 13.03 -3.64 -9.79
CA ILE A 114 11.56 -3.72 -9.90
C ILE A 114 11.11 -2.96 -11.15
N TYR A 115 10.29 -3.62 -11.97
CA TYR A 115 9.63 -3.03 -13.12
C TYR A 115 8.12 -3.14 -12.95
N VAL A 116 7.42 -2.06 -13.29
CA VAL A 116 5.96 -2.01 -13.34
C VAL A 116 5.55 -1.54 -14.74
N PHE A 117 4.87 -2.40 -15.48
CA PHE A 117 4.39 -2.14 -16.83
C PHE A 117 2.87 -2.16 -16.85
N THR A 118 2.25 -1.12 -17.38
CA THR A 118 0.81 -1.10 -17.64
C THR A 118 0.53 -1.80 -18.96
N VAL A 119 -0.35 -2.79 -18.93
CA VAL A 119 -0.83 -3.56 -20.09
C VAL A 119 -2.36 -3.50 -20.17
N ASN A 120 -2.90 -3.96 -21.29
CA ASN A 120 -4.30 -3.74 -21.64
C ASN A 120 -5.01 -5.03 -22.10
N GLY A 121 -4.56 -6.19 -21.60
CA GLY A 121 -5.00 -7.50 -22.07
C GLY A 121 -4.27 -8.02 -23.33
N GLU A 122 -3.39 -7.22 -23.94
CA GLU A 122 -2.56 -7.68 -25.05
C GLU A 122 -1.49 -8.67 -24.57
N GLU A 123 -1.76 -9.94 -24.85
CA GLU A 123 -0.92 -11.10 -24.57
C GLU A 123 0.52 -10.95 -25.15
N ASP A 124 0.66 -10.40 -26.35
CA ASP A 124 1.95 -10.33 -27.08
C ASP A 124 3.00 -9.39 -26.44
N ILE A 125 2.59 -8.54 -25.51
CA ILE A 125 3.49 -7.61 -24.80
C ILE A 125 4.42 -8.35 -23.84
N ILE A 126 3.89 -9.32 -23.09
CA ILE A 126 4.63 -9.98 -22.01
C ILE A 126 5.87 -10.74 -22.54
N PRO A 127 5.78 -11.56 -23.60
CA PRO A 127 6.95 -12.23 -24.16
C PRO A 127 8.03 -11.25 -24.65
N GLN A 128 7.65 -10.07 -25.14
CA GLN A 128 8.60 -9.07 -25.62
C GLN A 128 9.36 -8.42 -24.46
N ILE A 129 8.68 -8.18 -23.34
CA ILE A 129 9.32 -7.71 -22.10
C ILE A 129 10.27 -8.79 -21.55
N TYR A 130 9.86 -10.05 -21.53
CA TYR A 130 10.71 -11.16 -21.08
C TYR A 130 12.00 -11.34 -21.91
N LYS A 131 12.00 -10.94 -23.19
CA LYS A 131 13.22 -10.92 -24.01
C LYS A 131 14.23 -9.87 -23.54
N LYS A 132 13.74 -8.72 -23.06
CA LYS A 132 14.58 -7.62 -22.57
C LYS A 132 15.03 -7.83 -21.13
N HIS A 133 14.10 -8.28 -20.29
CA HIS A 133 14.31 -8.53 -18.88
C HIS A 133 13.89 -9.97 -18.57
N PRO A 134 14.85 -10.92 -18.58
CA PRO A 134 14.58 -12.28 -18.14
C PRO A 134 14.02 -12.24 -16.72
N SER A 135 12.71 -12.50 -16.59
CA SER A 135 11.98 -12.32 -15.34
C SER A 135 12.35 -13.41 -14.35
N TYR A 136 12.61 -13.03 -13.11
CA TYR A 136 12.78 -14.01 -12.03
C TYR A 136 11.44 -14.38 -11.39
N ILE A 137 10.63 -13.35 -11.13
CA ILE A 137 9.27 -13.46 -10.63
C ILE A 137 8.45 -12.37 -11.31
N THR A 138 7.32 -12.76 -11.87
CA THR A 138 6.37 -11.89 -12.55
C THR A 138 5.02 -11.96 -11.87
N TYR A 139 4.46 -10.81 -11.52
CA TYR A 139 3.09 -10.68 -11.02
C TYR A 139 2.21 -10.08 -12.10
N ILE A 140 1.04 -10.65 -12.34
CA ILE A 140 -0.01 -10.05 -13.19
C ILE A 140 -1.22 -9.76 -12.31
N ILE A 141 -1.65 -8.50 -12.33
CA ILE A 141 -2.71 -7.96 -11.45
C ILE A 141 -3.63 -7.04 -12.24
N THR A 142 -4.89 -6.92 -11.82
CA THR A 142 -5.93 -6.12 -12.50
C THR A 142 -6.22 -4.78 -11.82
N CYS A 143 -5.24 -4.27 -11.07
CA CYS A 143 -5.37 -3.05 -10.28
C CYS A 143 -5.32 -1.80 -11.15
N LYS A 144 -5.92 -0.72 -10.67
CA LYS A 144 -5.72 0.61 -11.27
C LYS A 144 -4.41 1.24 -10.79
N GLU A 145 -3.84 2.12 -11.61
CA GLU A 145 -2.60 2.83 -11.28
C GLU A 145 -2.68 3.56 -9.93
N ASN A 146 -3.80 4.21 -9.65
CA ASN A 146 -4.03 4.98 -8.42
C ASN A 146 -4.29 4.12 -7.17
N GLU A 147 -4.50 2.82 -7.35
CA GLU A 147 -4.65 1.87 -6.23
C GLU A 147 -3.27 1.40 -5.74
N ILE A 148 -2.27 1.44 -6.62
CA ILE A 148 -0.89 1.04 -6.31
C ILE A 148 0.00 2.26 -6.06
N PHE A 149 -0.07 3.29 -6.89
CA PHE A 149 0.72 4.51 -6.77
C PHE A 149 -0.11 5.63 -6.13
N ASP A 150 0.45 6.31 -5.13
CA ASP A 150 -0.19 7.52 -4.58
C ASP A 150 -0.14 8.69 -5.59
N ASN A 151 0.90 8.73 -6.42
CA ASN A 151 1.00 9.63 -7.57
C ASN A 151 1.71 8.90 -8.74
N PRO A 152 0.95 8.42 -9.75
CA PRO A 152 1.52 7.73 -10.90
C PRO A 152 2.56 8.55 -11.68
N GLU A 153 2.36 9.87 -11.79
CA GLU A 153 3.29 10.75 -12.53
C GLU A 153 4.66 10.82 -11.85
N TYR A 154 4.71 10.81 -10.52
CA TYR A 154 5.99 10.72 -9.80
C TYR A 154 6.69 9.38 -10.00
N ALA A 155 5.93 8.29 -10.10
CA ALA A 155 6.50 6.99 -10.42
C ALA A 155 7.09 6.95 -11.84
N LYS A 156 6.48 7.64 -12.83
CA LYS A 156 7.01 7.74 -14.21
C LYS A 156 8.37 8.45 -14.26
N GLU A 157 8.56 9.45 -13.41
CA GLU A 157 9.82 10.19 -13.29
C GLU A 157 10.92 9.42 -12.52
N ASN A 158 10.69 8.16 -12.17
CA ASN A 158 11.57 7.32 -11.33
C ASN A 158 11.86 7.96 -9.95
N LYS A 159 10.98 8.82 -9.47
CA LYS A 159 11.07 9.29 -8.08
C LYS A 159 10.66 8.14 -7.17
N ASN A 160 11.38 7.97 -6.07
CA ASN A 160 11.01 7.00 -5.04
C ASN A 160 9.54 7.19 -4.71
N VAL A 161 8.76 6.11 -4.81
CA VAL A 161 7.34 6.14 -4.47
C VAL A 161 7.25 6.17 -2.95
N PHE A 162 7.36 7.38 -2.39
CA PHE A 162 7.10 7.61 -0.98
C PHE A 162 5.58 7.55 -0.80
N HIS A 163 5.11 6.42 -0.28
CA HIS A 163 3.74 6.33 0.16
C HIS A 163 3.61 7.01 1.53
N THR A 164 3.43 8.32 1.52
CA THR A 164 2.91 9.02 2.70
C THR A 164 1.46 8.61 2.85
N ASN A 165 1.22 7.52 3.58
CA ASN A 165 -0.13 7.04 3.86
C ASN A 165 -0.91 8.20 4.52
N PRO A 166 -1.90 8.80 3.82
CA PRO A 166 -2.59 9.98 4.34
C PRO A 166 -3.33 9.67 5.64
N SER A 167 -3.67 8.39 5.88
CA SER A 167 -4.26 7.96 7.15
C SER A 167 -3.29 8.09 8.33
N ILE A 168 -2.00 7.77 8.15
CA ILE A 168 -1.01 7.86 9.23
C ILE A 168 -0.74 9.32 9.55
N LEU A 169 -0.57 10.18 8.54
CA LEU A 169 -0.34 11.61 8.75
C LEU A 169 -1.56 12.27 9.40
N SER A 170 -2.77 11.95 8.93
CA SER A 170 -4.01 12.43 9.53
C SER A 170 -4.17 11.94 10.97
N GLN A 171 -3.89 10.66 11.25
CA GLN A 171 -3.91 10.10 12.60
C GLN A 171 -2.89 10.79 13.52
N LEU A 172 -1.68 11.07 13.03
CA LEU A 172 -0.65 11.79 13.78
C LEU A 172 -1.07 13.24 14.08
N MET A 173 -1.69 13.93 13.13
CA MET A 173 -2.25 15.27 13.35
C MET A 173 -3.39 15.25 14.38
N VAL A 174 -4.28 14.26 14.32
CA VAL A 174 -5.38 14.10 15.28
C VAL A 174 -4.84 13.80 16.68
N VAL A 175 -3.88 12.89 16.81
CA VAL A 175 -3.23 12.57 18.09
C VAL A 175 -2.53 13.82 18.65
N PHE A 176 -1.80 14.57 17.83
CA PHE A 176 -1.16 15.82 18.23
C PHE A 176 -2.18 16.86 18.72
N LEU A 177 -3.31 17.02 18.02
CA LEU A 177 -4.40 17.91 18.42
C LEU A 177 -5.00 17.53 19.78
N ILE A 178 -5.22 16.23 20.02
CA ILE A 178 -5.72 15.73 21.31
C ILE A 178 -4.74 16.07 22.44
N PHE A 179 -3.45 15.80 22.24
CA PHE A 179 -2.41 16.16 23.22
C PHE A 179 -2.35 17.66 23.48
N PHE A 180 -2.46 18.48 22.44
CA PHE A 180 -2.46 19.94 22.55
C PHE A 180 -3.63 20.46 23.41
N PHE A 181 -4.85 19.97 23.17
CA PHE A 181 -6.02 20.35 23.96
C PHE A 181 -5.94 19.85 25.41
N LEU A 182 -5.43 18.63 25.63
CA LEU A 182 -5.19 18.13 26.98
C LEU A 182 -4.17 19.00 27.72
N PHE A 183 -3.08 19.38 27.08
CA PHE A 183 -2.04 20.20 27.73
C PHE A 183 -2.56 21.59 28.12
N ILE A 184 -3.32 22.24 27.24
CA ILE A 184 -3.96 23.53 27.52
C ILE A 184 -5.01 23.41 28.64
N GLY A 185 -5.85 22.38 28.59
CA GLY A 185 -6.87 22.14 29.61
C GLY A 185 -6.26 21.86 30.99
N PHE A 186 -5.23 21.02 31.05
CA PHE A 186 -4.49 20.74 32.28
C PHE A 186 -3.76 21.98 32.79
N TYR A 187 -3.13 22.78 31.92
CA TYR A 187 -2.47 24.03 32.32
C TYR A 187 -3.45 25.02 32.99
N LEU A 188 -4.66 25.15 32.47
CA LEU A 188 -5.70 25.97 33.11
C LEU A 188 -6.10 25.40 34.48
N LEU A 189 -6.30 24.08 34.59
CA LEU A 189 -6.67 23.42 35.85
C LEU A 189 -5.59 23.55 36.94
N PHE A 190 -4.31 23.39 36.59
CA PHE A 190 -3.20 23.56 37.53
C PHE A 190 -3.07 25.00 38.04
N ASN A 191 -3.53 25.98 37.27
CA ASN A 191 -3.48 27.40 37.64
C ASN A 191 -4.76 27.90 38.32
N ILE A 192 -5.73 27.03 38.60
CA ILE A 192 -6.84 27.36 39.49
C ILE A 192 -6.28 27.33 40.92
N GLY A 193 -5.77 28.47 41.36
CA GLY A 193 -5.43 28.69 42.76
C GLY A 193 -6.69 28.58 43.62
N THR A 194 -6.57 27.97 44.79
CA THR A 194 -7.60 28.00 45.81
C THR A 194 -7.92 29.46 46.19
N PRO A 195 -9.20 29.86 46.27
CA PRO A 195 -9.55 31.20 46.70
C PRO A 195 -9.05 31.43 48.13
N LYS A 196 -8.22 32.46 48.36
CA LYS A 196 -7.64 32.82 49.67
C LYS A 196 -8.67 32.97 50.81
N ILE A 197 -9.93 33.22 50.47
CA ILE A 197 -11.07 33.34 51.40
C ILE A 197 -11.28 32.05 52.22
N PHE A 198 -10.93 30.88 51.68
CA PHE A 198 -11.06 29.61 52.41
C PHE A 198 -9.84 29.30 53.31
N GLU A 199 -8.65 29.79 52.96
CA GLU A 199 -7.44 29.66 53.80
C GLU A 199 -7.54 30.54 55.05
N GLU A 200 -8.00 31.79 54.91
CA GLU A 200 -8.15 32.70 56.05
C GLU A 200 -9.21 32.20 57.06
N LYS A 201 -10.32 31.63 56.58
CA LYS A 201 -11.35 31.06 57.47
C LYS A 201 -10.90 29.79 58.21
N GLN A 202 -10.06 28.96 57.60
CA GLN A 202 -9.47 27.80 58.30
C GLN A 202 -8.48 28.21 59.39
N LEU A 203 -7.71 29.28 59.18
CA LEU A 203 -6.78 29.83 60.18
C LEU A 203 -7.50 30.43 61.39
N ILE A 204 -8.71 30.98 61.22
CA ILE A 204 -9.52 31.53 62.32
C ILE A 204 -10.09 30.40 63.18
N ILE A 205 -10.61 29.33 62.56
CA ILE A 205 -11.20 28.19 63.29
C ILE A 205 -10.15 27.45 64.13
N ASN A 206 -8.89 27.35 63.67
CA ASN A 206 -7.81 26.69 64.42
C ASN A 206 -7.20 27.54 65.55
N LYS A 207 -7.55 28.83 65.66
CA LYS A 207 -7.12 29.70 66.76
C LYS A 207 -8.16 29.83 67.88
N GLU A 208 -9.40 29.41 67.64
CA GLU A 208 -10.50 29.47 68.61
C GLU A 208 -10.67 28.18 69.44
N HIS A 209 -9.72 27.24 69.34
CA HIS A 209 -9.69 26.03 70.17
C HIS A 209 -8.45 25.95 71.06
#